data_AF-A0A386WIW9-F1
#
_entry.id   AF-A0A386WIW9-F1
#
_cell.length_a   1.000
_cell.length_b   1.000
_cell.length_c   1.000
_cell.angle_alpha   90.00
_cell.angle_beta   90.00
_cell.angle_gamma   90.00
#
_symmetry.space_group_name_H-M   'P 1'
#
loop_
_entity.id
_entity.type
_entity.pdbx_description
1 polymer ?
#
loop_
_entity_poly.entity_id
_entity_poly.type
_entity_poly.pdbx_seq_one_letter_code
_entity_poly.pdbx_strand_id
1 'polypeptide(L)'
;MEKWLRARMRHRRYAHIFRGHVNTNANPPRGTGFHHRFMGENPPGARVRVDADGREMILERHADGTYRARVDVQDDGGVWRQKRGSSTFFPDNWTPQRVDETIEGAFRSGGPHPDDPNKWQGRANGLLVEGFYNPGGTTWYSAWPVGGR
;
A
#
# COMPACT_ATOMS: atom_id res chain seq x y z
N MET A 1 5.05 5.56 17.03
CA MET A 1 4.00 5.91 16.05
C MET A 1 3.31 7.21 16.48
N GLU A 2 3.43 8.24 15.64
CA GLU A 2 2.90 9.59 15.86
C GLU A 2 1.37 9.63 16.03
N LYS A 3 0.86 10.61 16.80
CA LYS A 3 -0.57 10.80 17.09
C LYS A 3 -1.41 10.95 15.81
N TRP A 4 -0.88 11.68 14.83
CA TRP A 4 -1.52 11.89 13.53
C TRP A 4 -1.72 10.57 12.77
N LEU A 5 -0.66 9.75 12.68
CA LEU A 5 -0.73 8.48 11.96
C LEU A 5 -1.72 7.52 12.65
N ARG A 6 -1.73 7.47 13.99
CA ARG A 6 -2.73 6.69 14.74
C ARG A 6 -4.16 7.13 14.42
N ALA A 7 -4.40 8.44 14.27
CA ALA A 7 -5.71 8.96 13.92
C ALA A 7 -6.13 8.57 12.50
N ARG A 8 -5.23 8.72 11.51
CA ARG A 8 -5.47 8.29 10.12
C ARG A 8 -5.75 6.79 10.03
N MET A 9 -4.97 5.98 10.72
CA MET A 9 -5.08 4.51 10.69
C MET A 9 -6.37 3.93 11.29
N ARG A 10 -7.21 4.75 11.93
CA ARG A 10 -8.59 4.34 12.28
C ARG A 10 -9.47 4.13 11.05
N HIS A 11 -9.14 4.76 9.92
CA HIS A 11 -9.83 4.51 8.66
C HIS A 11 -9.14 3.38 7.90
N ARG A 12 -9.95 2.41 7.46
CA ARG A 12 -9.48 1.20 6.78
C ARG A 12 -8.60 1.47 5.57
N ARG A 13 -8.86 2.55 4.82
CA ARG A 13 -8.05 2.94 3.65
C ARG A 13 -6.58 3.19 4.00
N TYR A 14 -6.32 3.87 5.12
CA TYR A 14 -4.96 4.13 5.59
C TYR A 14 -4.33 2.91 6.24
N ALA A 15 -5.10 2.13 7.00
CA ALA A 15 -4.64 0.84 7.49
C ALA A 15 -4.21 -0.07 6.32
N HIS A 16 -4.95 -0.07 5.22
CA HIS A 16 -4.60 -0.82 4.02
C HIS A 16 -3.26 -0.37 3.41
N ILE A 17 -2.94 0.93 3.40
CA ILE A 17 -1.63 1.42 2.93
C ILE A 17 -0.51 1.04 3.89
N PHE A 18 -0.66 1.37 5.17
CA PHE A 18 0.44 1.36 6.12
C PHE A 18 0.60 0.05 6.91
N ARG A 19 -0.38 -0.85 6.90
CA ARG A 19 -0.31 -2.16 7.56
C ARG A 19 -0.89 -3.30 6.73
N GLY A 20 -1.61 -3.01 5.66
CA GLY A 20 -2.43 -4.01 4.99
C GLY A 20 -3.56 -4.53 5.90
N HIS A 21 -4.27 -5.53 5.42
CA HIS A 21 -5.19 -6.33 6.21
C HIS A 21 -5.38 -7.70 5.55
N VAL A 22 -5.98 -8.65 6.27
CA VAL A 22 -6.37 -9.94 5.69
C VAL A 22 -7.75 -9.82 5.07
N ASN A 23 -7.86 -10.19 3.80
CA ASN A 23 -9.15 -10.37 3.14
C ASN A 23 -9.70 -11.75 3.50
N THR A 24 -10.65 -11.79 4.43
CA THR A 24 -11.32 -13.00 4.91
C THR A 24 -12.37 -13.53 3.94
N ASN A 25 -12.84 -12.71 2.99
CA ASN A 25 -13.76 -13.14 1.92
C ASN A 25 -13.04 -13.89 0.79
N ALA A 26 -11.70 -13.88 0.77
CA ALA A 26 -10.94 -14.71 -0.14
C ALA A 26 -10.92 -16.16 0.37
N ASN A 27 -10.94 -17.12 -0.56
CA ASN A 27 -10.78 -18.54 -0.24
C ASN A 27 -9.48 -19.08 -0.89
N PRO A 28 -8.43 -19.39 -0.12
CA PRO A 28 -8.29 -19.16 1.33
C PRO A 28 -8.08 -17.67 1.67
N PRO A 29 -8.26 -17.26 2.95
CA PRO A 29 -7.96 -15.91 3.42
C PRO A 29 -6.53 -15.51 3.10
N ARG A 30 -6.33 -14.26 2.66
CA ARG A 30 -5.02 -13.78 2.18
C ARG A 30 -4.75 -12.34 2.53
N GLY A 31 -3.47 -12.01 2.71
CA GLY A 31 -3.02 -10.64 2.96
C GLY A 31 -3.30 -9.73 1.74
N THR A 32 -3.64 -8.48 2.01
CA THR A 32 -3.81 -7.42 1.01
C THR A 32 -3.29 -6.08 1.52
N GLY A 33 -3.05 -5.14 0.61
CA GLY A 33 -2.45 -3.84 0.94
C GLY A 33 -0.96 -3.93 1.29
N PHE A 34 -0.55 -3.10 2.24
CA PHE A 34 0.83 -2.84 2.69
C PHE A 34 1.70 -2.31 1.54
N HIS A 35 1.76 -0.98 1.44
CA HIS A 35 2.33 -0.21 0.35
C HIS A 35 3.32 0.86 0.85
N HIS A 36 3.63 0.90 2.15
CA HIS A 36 4.63 1.80 2.70
C HIS A 36 5.22 1.25 3.99
N ARG A 37 6.53 1.44 4.17
CA ARG A 37 7.27 1.18 5.41
C ARG A 37 8.26 2.33 5.60
N PHE A 38 8.18 3.03 6.72
CA PHE A 38 9.03 4.21 6.92
C PHE A 38 10.45 3.77 7.27
N MET A 39 11.45 4.31 6.58
CA MET A 39 12.87 3.96 6.71
C MET A 39 13.15 2.46 6.57
N GLY A 40 12.30 1.74 5.84
CA GLY A 40 12.41 0.29 5.68
C GLY A 40 11.81 -0.53 6.82
N GLU A 41 11.24 0.09 7.85
CA GLU A 41 10.77 -0.60 9.04
C GLU A 41 9.38 -1.23 8.87
N ASN A 42 9.33 -2.56 9.01
CA ASN A 42 8.07 -3.30 8.98
C ASN A 42 7.18 -2.93 10.19
N PRO A 43 5.92 -2.52 9.97
CA PRO A 43 4.99 -2.19 11.06
C PRO A 43 4.48 -3.47 11.76
N PRO A 44 3.93 -3.36 12.98
CA PRO A 44 3.24 -4.50 13.59
C PRO A 44 2.13 -5.05 12.68
N GLY A 45 2.14 -6.36 12.47
CA GLY A 45 1.14 -7.08 11.67
C GLY A 45 1.35 -7.07 10.15
N ALA A 46 2.42 -6.46 9.63
CA ALA A 46 2.79 -6.55 8.22
C ALA A 46 4.30 -6.60 8.03
N ARG A 47 4.76 -7.34 7.03
CA ARG A 47 6.19 -7.40 6.70
C ARG A 47 6.44 -7.64 5.22
N VAL A 48 7.57 -7.13 4.74
CA VAL A 48 8.22 -7.68 3.55
C VAL A 48 8.70 -9.09 3.91
N ARG A 49 8.35 -10.08 3.09
CA ARG A 49 8.75 -11.47 3.33
C ARG A 49 10.26 -11.60 3.18
N VAL A 50 10.87 -12.51 3.94
CA VAL A 50 12.25 -12.92 3.76
C VAL A 50 12.35 -14.28 3.08
N ASP A 51 13.40 -14.48 2.27
CA ASP A 51 13.74 -15.78 1.69
C ASP A 51 14.41 -16.71 2.72
N ALA A 52 14.86 -17.88 2.27
CA ALA A 52 15.50 -18.89 3.13
C ALA A 52 16.81 -18.39 3.77
N ASP A 53 17.47 -17.40 3.17
CA ASP A 53 18.71 -16.80 3.66
C ASP A 53 18.44 -15.56 4.53
N GLY A 54 17.17 -15.25 4.82
CA GLY A 54 16.78 -14.09 5.61
C GLY A 54 16.81 -12.77 4.84
N ARG A 55 16.96 -12.78 3.51
CA ARG A 55 16.96 -11.54 2.70
C ARG A 55 15.54 -11.13 2.35
N GLU A 56 15.27 -9.82 2.40
CA GLU A 56 13.96 -9.29 1.98
C GLU A 56 13.67 -9.62 0.51
N MET A 57 12.49 -10.18 0.24
CA MET A 57 12.01 -10.56 -1.08
C MET A 57 11.51 -9.33 -1.87
N ILE A 58 12.43 -8.41 -2.13
CA ILE A 58 12.25 -7.27 -3.01
C ILE A 58 12.52 -7.74 -4.44
N LEU A 59 11.48 -7.68 -5.26
CA LEU A 59 11.47 -8.21 -6.62
C LEU A 59 12.06 -7.22 -7.63
N GLU A 60 11.89 -5.92 -7.36
CA GLU A 60 12.22 -4.87 -8.31
C GLU A 60 12.35 -3.53 -7.57
N ARG A 61 13.29 -2.68 -7.99
CA ARG A 61 13.48 -1.31 -7.49
C ARG A 61 13.54 -0.34 -8.66
N HIS A 62 12.96 0.84 -8.47
CA HIS A 62 12.93 1.89 -9.48
C HIS A 62 13.75 3.10 -9.02
N ALA A 63 14.19 3.91 -9.97
CA ALA A 63 15.03 5.09 -9.71
C ALA A 63 14.31 6.18 -8.89
N ASP A 64 12.98 6.20 -8.93
CA ASP A 64 12.12 7.09 -8.13
C ASP A 64 11.98 6.66 -6.65
N GLY A 65 12.63 5.55 -6.26
CA GLY A 65 12.60 4.99 -4.92
C GLY A 65 11.44 4.04 -4.65
N THR A 66 10.48 3.91 -5.57
CA THR A 66 9.43 2.90 -5.48
C THR A 66 10.00 1.51 -5.73
N TYR A 67 9.34 0.49 -5.22
CA TYR A 67 9.79 -0.89 -5.39
C TYR A 67 8.64 -1.87 -5.27
N ARG A 68 8.87 -3.13 -5.66
CA ARG A 68 7.89 -4.20 -5.60
C ARG A 68 8.41 -5.33 -4.73
N ALA A 69 7.59 -5.83 -3.79
CA ALA A 69 8.01 -6.86 -2.85
C ALA A 69 6.92 -7.88 -2.51
N ARG A 70 7.32 -9.08 -2.09
CA ARG A 70 6.42 -10.07 -1.49
C ARG A 70 6.15 -9.68 -0.04
N VAL A 71 4.89 -9.83 0.41
CA VAL A 71 4.47 -9.39 1.74
C VAL A 71 3.64 -10.45 2.43
N ASP A 72 3.72 -10.45 3.76
CA ASP A 72 2.80 -11.16 4.64
C ASP A 72 2.08 -10.15 5.52
N VAL A 73 0.79 -10.40 5.77
CA VAL A 73 -0.04 -9.61 6.69
C VAL A 73 -0.67 -10.55 7.70
N GLN A 74 -0.65 -10.15 8.96
CA GLN A 74 -1.20 -10.92 10.06
C GLN A 74 -2.71 -10.68 10.19
N ASP A 75 -3.50 -11.73 10.42
CA ASP A 75 -4.90 -11.58 10.85
C ASP A 75 -4.99 -11.27 12.36
N ASP A 76 -6.20 -10.95 12.83
CA ASP A 76 -6.45 -10.61 14.23
C ASP A 76 -6.12 -11.76 15.20
N GLY A 77 -6.10 -13.00 14.69
CA GLY A 77 -5.69 -14.20 15.43
C GLY A 77 -4.18 -14.43 15.48
N GLY A 78 -3.38 -13.54 14.89
CA GLY A 78 -1.93 -13.67 14.85
C GLY A 78 -1.39 -14.55 13.71
N VAL A 79 -2.24 -15.03 12.80
CA VAL A 79 -1.80 -15.91 11.71
C VAL A 79 -1.32 -15.07 10.53
N TRP A 80 -0.09 -15.31 10.10
CA TRP A 80 0.49 -14.67 8.93
C TRP A 80 -0.14 -15.22 7.64
N ARG A 81 -0.73 -14.32 6.85
CA ARG A 81 -1.34 -14.63 5.56
C ARG A 81 -0.54 -13.98 4.44
N GLN A 82 -0.18 -14.82 3.48
CA GLN A 82 0.54 -14.40 2.29
C GLN A 82 -0.37 -13.60 1.37
N LYS A 83 0.18 -12.58 0.70
CA LYS A 83 -0.46 -12.00 -0.48
C LYS A 83 -0.20 -12.90 -1.69
N ARG A 84 -1.21 -13.15 -2.53
CA ARG A 84 -1.05 -13.95 -3.77
C ARG A 84 -0.04 -13.31 -4.74
N GLY A 85 -0.12 -11.99 -4.88
CA GLY A 85 0.79 -11.18 -5.68
C GLY A 85 1.91 -10.55 -4.85
N SER A 86 2.44 -9.44 -5.36
CA SER A 86 3.33 -8.52 -4.66
C SER A 86 2.58 -7.24 -4.28
N SER A 87 3.17 -6.41 -3.42
CA SER A 87 2.78 -5.01 -3.27
C SER A 87 3.84 -4.12 -3.93
N THR A 88 3.40 -3.00 -4.49
CA THR A 88 4.29 -1.88 -4.82
C THR A 88 4.34 -0.90 -3.66
N PHE A 89 5.49 -0.30 -3.42
CA PHE A 89 5.77 0.50 -2.25
C PHE A 89 6.15 1.91 -2.62
N PHE A 90 5.66 2.87 -1.84
CA PHE A 90 6.18 4.23 -1.82
C PHE A 90 7.63 4.21 -1.31
N PRO A 91 8.46 5.22 -1.64
CA PRO A 91 9.85 5.23 -1.21
C PRO A 91 9.98 5.12 0.31
N ASP A 92 10.91 4.27 0.75
CA ASP A 92 11.11 3.97 2.18
C ASP A 92 11.44 5.25 2.98
N ASN A 93 12.15 6.21 2.37
CA ASN A 93 12.51 7.48 3.00
C ASN A 93 11.36 8.50 3.08
N TRP A 94 10.16 8.20 2.56
CA TRP A 94 9.01 9.09 2.68
C TRP A 94 8.33 8.93 4.03
N THR A 95 8.02 10.04 4.69
CA THR A 95 7.19 9.99 5.89
C THR A 95 5.77 9.52 5.54
N PRO A 96 5.05 8.88 6.49
CA PRO A 96 3.64 8.54 6.30
C PRO A 96 2.77 9.74 5.91
N GLN A 97 3.11 10.95 6.38
CA GLN A 97 2.43 12.18 5.99
C GLN A 97 2.66 12.53 4.52
N ARG A 98 3.90 12.44 4.02
CA ARG A 98 4.19 12.67 2.60
C ARG A 98 3.45 11.66 1.71
N VAL A 99 3.34 10.40 2.14
CA VAL A 99 2.54 9.38 1.43
C VAL A 99 1.06 9.77 1.37
N ASP A 100 0.46 10.17 2.49
CA ASP A 100 -0.93 10.64 2.54
C ASP A 100 -1.15 11.86 1.63
N GLU A 101 -0.31 12.89 1.73
CA GLU A 101 -0.38 14.10 0.88
C GLU A 101 -0.24 13.76 -0.61
N THR A 102 0.60 12.79 -0.95
CA THR A 102 0.76 12.32 -2.34
C THR A 102 -0.50 11.63 -2.82
N ILE A 103 -1.08 10.73 -2.03
CA ILE A 103 -2.30 10.00 -2.40
C ILE A 103 -3.47 11.00 -2.57
N GLU A 104 -3.68 11.89 -1.61
CA GLU A 104 -4.76 12.88 -1.67
C GLU A 104 -4.55 13.87 -2.82
N GLY A 105 -3.30 14.29 -3.07
CA GLY A 105 -2.95 15.13 -4.22
C GLY A 105 -3.27 14.44 -5.55
N ALA A 106 -2.79 13.21 -5.73
CA ALA A 106 -3.01 12.41 -6.93
C ALA A 106 -4.48 12.11 -7.16
N PHE A 107 -5.23 11.76 -6.11
CA PHE A 107 -6.67 11.50 -6.22
C PHE A 107 -7.44 12.75 -6.66
N ARG A 108 -7.13 13.91 -6.06
CA ARG A 108 -7.81 15.19 -6.35
C ARG A 108 -7.56 15.70 -7.77
N SER A 109 -6.35 15.55 -8.29
CA SER A 109 -6.01 15.99 -9.65
C SER A 109 -6.20 14.90 -10.71
N GLY A 110 -6.43 13.67 -10.27
CA GLY A 110 -6.58 12.50 -11.12
C GLY A 110 -8.01 12.29 -11.59
N GLY A 111 -8.25 11.11 -12.14
CA GLY A 111 -9.56 10.68 -12.61
C GLY A 111 -9.65 9.16 -12.71
N PRO A 112 -10.75 8.64 -13.30
CA PRO A 112 -10.90 7.22 -13.52
C PRO A 112 -9.72 6.65 -14.31
N HIS A 113 -9.28 5.44 -13.94
CA HIS A 113 -8.28 4.71 -14.71
C HIS A 113 -8.86 4.34 -16.08
N PRO A 114 -8.11 4.52 -17.19
CA PRO A 114 -8.63 4.34 -18.55
C PRO A 114 -9.15 2.92 -18.82
N ASP A 115 -8.51 1.91 -18.21
CA ASP A 115 -8.84 0.51 -18.45
C ASP A 115 -9.78 -0.11 -17.38
N ASP A 116 -10.08 0.61 -16.29
CA ASP A 116 -10.91 0.07 -15.20
C ASP A 116 -11.63 1.22 -14.46
N PRO A 117 -12.95 1.41 -14.69
CA PRO A 117 -13.69 2.51 -14.08
C PRO A 117 -13.84 2.38 -12.55
N ASN A 118 -13.55 1.21 -11.96
CA ASN A 118 -13.53 1.05 -10.51
C ASN A 118 -12.24 1.57 -9.87
N LYS A 119 -11.24 1.88 -10.71
CA LYS A 119 -9.97 2.46 -10.30
C LYS A 119 -9.87 3.92 -10.67
N TRP A 120 -8.98 4.59 -9.96
CA TRP A 120 -8.52 5.93 -10.28
C TRP A 120 -7.03 5.91 -10.50
N GLN A 121 -6.55 6.92 -11.23
CA GLN A 121 -5.13 7.22 -11.33
C GLN A 121 -4.89 8.74 -11.29
N GLY A 122 -3.74 9.14 -10.77
CA GLY A 122 -3.30 10.52 -10.79
C GLY A 122 -1.83 10.66 -10.43
N ARG A 123 -1.24 11.83 -10.66
CA ARG A 123 0.17 12.10 -10.37
C ARG A 123 0.32 13.14 -9.28
N ALA A 124 1.21 12.89 -8.33
CA ALA A 124 1.62 13.85 -7.31
C ALA A 124 3.03 13.51 -6.81
N ASN A 125 3.79 14.53 -6.40
CA ASN A 125 5.16 14.37 -5.87
C ASN A 125 6.08 13.50 -6.74
N GLY A 126 5.92 13.58 -8.05
CA GLY A 126 6.71 12.83 -9.04
C GLY A 126 6.29 11.37 -9.25
N LEU A 127 5.26 10.87 -8.56
CA LEU A 127 4.80 9.49 -8.70
C LEU A 127 3.44 9.43 -9.39
N LEU A 128 3.27 8.44 -10.26
CA LEU A 128 1.95 7.94 -10.65
C LEU A 128 1.39 7.08 -9.51
N VAL A 129 0.18 7.41 -9.07
CA VAL A 129 -0.54 6.69 -8.03
C VAL A 129 -1.83 6.17 -8.63
N GLU A 130 -2.09 4.89 -8.41
CA GLU A 130 -3.35 4.23 -8.75
C GLU A 130 -4.06 3.81 -7.46
N GLY A 131 -5.36 3.57 -7.55
CA GLY A 131 -6.12 3.05 -6.44
C GLY A 131 -7.51 2.59 -6.84
N PHE A 132 -8.22 1.96 -5.91
CA PHE A 132 -9.65 1.67 -6.08
C PHE A 132 -10.49 2.79 -5.47
N TYR A 133 -11.62 3.10 -6.10
CA TYR A 133 -12.66 3.93 -5.50
C TYR A 133 -13.38 3.18 -4.36
N ASN A 134 -13.94 3.91 -3.41
CA ASN A 134 -15.03 3.39 -2.58
C ASN A 134 -16.32 3.27 -3.42
N PRO A 135 -17.30 2.46 -2.99
CA PRO A 135 -18.64 2.48 -3.59
C PRO A 135 -19.18 3.91 -3.69
N GLY A 136 -19.66 4.29 -4.87
CA GLY A 136 -20.13 5.65 -5.16
C GLY A 136 -19.09 6.60 -5.76
N GLY A 137 -17.81 6.21 -5.85
CA GLY A 137 -16.81 6.90 -6.68
C GLY A 137 -16.29 8.25 -6.17
N THR A 138 -16.79 8.77 -5.04
CA THR A 138 -16.43 10.11 -4.53
C THR A 138 -15.15 10.14 -3.69
N THR A 139 -14.70 8.99 -3.19
CA THR A 139 -13.50 8.85 -2.37
C THR A 139 -12.75 7.56 -2.73
N TRP A 140 -11.51 7.43 -2.27
CA TRP A 140 -10.69 6.25 -2.54
C TRP A 140 -10.69 5.25 -1.36
N TYR A 141 -10.62 3.96 -1.72
CA TYR A 141 -10.57 2.81 -0.81
C TYR A 141 -9.14 2.33 -0.54
N SER A 142 -8.31 2.33 -1.58
CA SER A 142 -6.90 1.96 -1.52
C SER A 142 -6.11 2.78 -2.53
N ALA A 143 -4.78 2.77 -2.40
CA ALA A 143 -3.85 3.46 -3.26
C ALA A 143 -2.49 2.74 -3.27
N TRP A 144 -1.75 2.82 -4.36
CA TRP A 144 -0.39 2.30 -4.48
C TRP A 144 0.37 3.10 -5.55
N PRO A 145 1.70 3.23 -5.44
CA PRO A 145 2.47 3.81 -6.52
C PRO A 145 2.61 2.81 -7.67
N VAL A 146 2.57 3.33 -8.88
CA VAL A 146 2.89 2.61 -10.11
C VAL A 146 4.38 2.84 -10.35
N GLY A 147 5.20 1.86 -10.02
CA GLY A 147 6.65 2.03 -10.06
C GLY A 147 7.19 2.29 -11.46
N GLY A 148 8.22 3.14 -11.55
CA GLY A 148 9.01 3.34 -12.76
C GLY A 148 8.32 4.14 -13.87
N ARG A 149 7.41 5.08 -13.54
CA ARG A 149 6.67 5.90 -14.51
C ARG A 149 6.54 7.38 -14.17
#